data_AF-A0A3Q9I7G7-F1
#
_entry.id   AF-A0A3Q9I7G7-F1
#
_cell.length_a   1.000
_cell.length_b   1.000
_cell.length_c   1.000
_cell.angle_alpha   90.00
_cell.angle_beta   90.00
_cell.angle_gamma   90.00
#
_symmetry.space_group_name_H-M   'P 1'
#
loop_
_entity.id
_entity.type
_entity.pdbx_description
1 polymer ?
#
loop_
_entity_poly.entity_id
_entity_poly.type
_entity_poly.pdbx_seq_one_letter_code
_entity_poly.pdbx_strand_id
1 'polypeptide(L)'
;MNSPNDHDVIDIKQTLKARQLLECFDTNLNRLNDTGLRDDEEEADTLEMLSGCLEEAIENGLNPAELQTRANQLAHYALQQGYDQHQVENLLTMRPNPNGKRLQND
;
A
#
# COMPACT_ATOMS: atom_id res chain seq x y z
N MET A 1 -29.32 7.20 -31.88
CA MET A 1 -28.19 8.07 -31.53
C MET A 1 -27.51 7.42 -30.35
N ASN A 2 -26.38 6.74 -30.57
CA ASN A 2 -25.61 6.13 -29.49
C ASN A 2 -24.82 7.25 -28.81
N SER A 3 -25.13 7.53 -27.55
CA SER A 3 -24.27 8.34 -26.69
C SER A 3 -22.90 7.67 -26.61
N PRO A 4 -21.79 8.42 -26.73
CA PRO A 4 -20.47 7.87 -26.46
C PRO A 4 -20.44 7.41 -24.99
N ASN A 5 -19.95 6.20 -24.75
CA ASN A 5 -19.74 5.66 -23.42
C ASN A 5 -18.90 6.65 -22.59
N ASP A 6 -19.43 7.05 -21.44
CA ASP A 6 -18.74 7.83 -20.40
C ASP A 6 -17.59 7.04 -19.71
N HIS A 7 -17.20 5.88 -20.26
CA HIS A 7 -16.35 4.88 -19.62
C HIS A 7 -14.86 4.95 -19.99
N ASP A 8 -14.43 5.87 -20.85
CA ASP A 8 -13.03 5.95 -21.33
C ASP A 8 -12.31 7.25 -20.95
N VAL A 9 -12.83 8.00 -19.97
CA VAL A 9 -12.07 9.13 -19.41
C VAL A 9 -11.20 8.61 -18.27
N ILE A 10 -9.96 8.25 -18.60
CA ILE A 10 -8.92 7.99 -17.59
C ILE A 10 -8.80 9.24 -16.73
N ASP A 11 -9.09 9.12 -15.43
CA ASP A 11 -8.81 10.20 -14.48
C ASP A 11 -7.29 10.27 -14.28
N ILE A 12 -6.65 11.09 -15.12
CA ILE A 12 -5.21 11.30 -15.14
C ILE A 12 -4.68 11.63 -13.75
N LYS A 13 -5.46 12.32 -12.90
CA LYS A 13 -5.01 12.67 -11.54
C LYS A 13 -4.94 11.42 -10.66
N GLN A 14 -5.98 10.58 -10.69
CA GLN A 14 -6.00 9.33 -9.92
C GLN A 14 -4.91 8.37 -10.41
N THR A 15 -4.74 8.24 -11.74
CA THR A 15 -3.69 7.41 -12.33
C THR A 15 -2.29 7.88 -11.95
N LEU A 16 -2.02 9.19 -12.00
CA LEU A 16 -0.74 9.74 -11.58
C LEU A 16 -0.50 9.54 -10.08
N LYS A 17 -1.52 9.73 -9.25
CA LYS A 17 -1.43 9.55 -7.80
C LYS A 17 -1.14 8.09 -7.42
N ALA A 18 -1.90 7.15 -7.98
CA ALA A 18 -1.64 5.71 -7.80
C ALA A 18 -0.20 5.36 -8.19
N ARG A 19 0.30 5.88 -9.32
CA ARG A 19 1.68 5.65 -9.73
C ARG A 19 2.69 6.20 -8.73
N GLN A 20 2.50 7.41 -8.23
CA GLN A 20 3.38 8.01 -7.22
C GLN A 20 3.39 7.23 -5.91
N LEU A 21 2.24 6.69 -5.48
CA LEU A 21 2.14 5.83 -4.30
C LEU A 21 2.93 4.53 -4.49
N LEU A 22 2.87 3.91 -5.67
CA LEU A 22 3.66 2.71 -5.96
C LEU A 22 5.16 3.00 -6.08
N GLU A 23 5.55 4.13 -6.67
CA GLU A 23 6.95 4.55 -6.70
C GLU A 23 7.49 4.84 -5.29
N CYS A 24 6.67 5.45 -4.43
CA CYS A 24 7.00 5.65 -3.01
C CYS A 24 7.17 4.31 -2.27
N PHE A 25 6.23 3.38 -2.47
CA PHE A 25 6.28 2.03 -1.92
C PHE A 25 7.57 1.31 -2.32
N ASP A 26 7.83 1.24 -3.64
CA ASP A 26 8.97 0.51 -4.19
C ASP A 26 10.30 1.10 -3.68
N THR A 27 10.40 2.43 -3.63
CA THR A 27 11.60 3.13 -3.15
C THR A 27 11.86 2.82 -1.67
N ASN A 28 10.84 2.90 -0.83
CA ASN A 28 10.99 2.68 0.61
C ASN A 28 11.25 1.22 0.94
N LEU A 29 10.55 0.28 0.29
CA LEU A 29 10.77 -1.14 0.52
C LEU A 29 12.17 -1.58 0.04
N ASN A 30 12.63 -1.08 -1.11
CA ASN A 30 14.00 -1.34 -1.56
C ASN A 30 15.04 -0.79 -0.59
N ARG A 31 14.84 0.42 -0.08
CA ARG A 31 15.71 1.01 0.95
C ARG A 31 15.74 0.15 2.21
N LEU A 32 14.58 -0.29 2.72
CA LEU A 32 14.52 -1.16 3.90
C LEU A 32 15.30 -2.46 3.69
N ASN A 33 15.19 -3.07 2.50
CA ASN A 33 15.93 -4.30 2.18
C ASN A 33 17.45 -4.09 2.04
N ASP A 34 17.90 -2.91 1.61
CA ASP A 34 19.32 -2.61 1.37
C ASP A 34 20.02 -2.08 2.63
N THR A 35 19.41 -1.09 3.28
CA THR A 35 20.03 -0.35 4.38
C THR A 35 19.35 -0.57 5.73
N GLY A 36 18.18 -1.21 5.77
CA GLY A 36 17.35 -1.30 6.97
C GLY A 36 16.70 0.03 7.36
N LEU A 37 16.17 0.06 8.58
CA LEU A 37 15.58 1.24 9.22
C LEU A 37 16.65 2.28 9.54
N ARG A 38 16.24 3.55 9.48
CA ARG A 38 17.05 4.66 9.99
C ARG A 38 16.84 4.82 11.50
N ASP A 39 17.77 5.50 12.15
CA ASP A 39 17.73 5.74 13.60
C ASP A 39 16.49 6.55 14.05
N ASP A 40 15.86 7.29 13.14
CA ASP A 40 14.68 8.11 13.37
C ASP A 40 13.36 7.46 12.90
N GLU A 41 13.41 6.21 12.45
CA GLU A 41 12.24 5.49 11.93
C GLU A 41 11.77 4.41 12.91
N GLU A 42 10.46 4.36 13.14
CA GLU A 42 9.82 3.20 13.78
C GLU A 42 9.37 2.21 12.71
N GLU A 43 9.65 0.93 12.94
CA GLU A 43 9.36 -0.12 11.95
C GLU A 43 7.86 -0.26 11.69
N ALA A 44 7.07 -0.31 12.75
CA ALA A 44 5.62 -0.46 12.66
C ALA A 44 4.99 0.67 11.83
N ASP A 45 5.39 1.91 12.11
CA ASP A 45 4.93 3.10 11.38
C ASP A 45 5.36 3.05 9.90
N THR A 46 6.58 2.61 9.64
CA THR A 46 7.10 2.48 8.27
C THR A 46 6.34 1.42 7.48
N LEU A 47 6.08 0.26 8.09
CA LEU A 47 5.29 -0.81 7.48
C LEU A 47 3.84 -0.36 7.26
N GLU A 48 3.25 0.37 8.22
CA GLU A 48 1.90 0.90 8.08
C GLU A 48 1.80 1.91 6.94
N MET A 49 2.79 2.79 6.80
CA MET A 49 2.88 3.75 5.68
C MET A 49 3.01 3.04 4.33
N LEU A 50 3.80 1.96 4.24
CA LEU A 50 3.89 1.13 3.03
C LEU A 50 2.57 0.43 2.70
N SER A 51 1.90 -0.14 3.70
CA SER A 51 0.56 -0.72 3.54
C SER A 51 -0.45 0.34 3.08
N GLY A 52 -0.41 1.53 3.67
CA GLY A 52 -1.23 2.68 3.30
C GLY A 52 -1.04 3.09 1.84
N CYS A 53 0.18 3.03 1.31
CA CYS A 53 0.43 3.28 -0.11
C CYS A 53 -0.33 2.29 -1.02
N LEU A 54 -0.42 1.02 -0.63
CA LEU A 54 -1.16 0.00 -1.39
C LEU A 54 -2.68 0.21 -1.29
N GLU A 55 -3.19 0.49 -0.10
CA GLU A 55 -4.62 0.77 0.10
C GLU A 55 -5.05 2.02 -0.68
N GLU A 56 -4.31 3.12 -0.56
CA GLU A 56 -4.62 4.36 -1.26
C GLU A 56 -4.49 4.20 -2.79
N ALA A 57 -3.59 3.34 -3.27
CA ALA A 57 -3.52 3.04 -4.70
C ALA A 57 -4.76 2.30 -5.23
N ILE A 58 -5.38 1.44 -4.41
CA ILE A 58 -6.69 0.81 -4.71
C ILE A 58 -7.79 1.86 -4.74
N GLU A 59 -7.80 2.78 -3.76
CA GLU A 59 -8.76 3.90 -3.72
C GLU A 59 -8.64 4.82 -4.95
N ASN A 60 -7.45 4.88 -5.57
CA ASN A 60 -7.19 5.62 -6.81
C ASN A 60 -7.35 4.77 -8.08
N GLY A 61 -8.05 3.63 -7.98
CA GLY A 61 -8.52 2.86 -9.13
C GLY A 61 -7.59 1.75 -9.63
N LEU A 62 -6.51 1.42 -8.91
CA LEU A 62 -5.74 0.21 -9.22
C LEU A 62 -6.46 -1.06 -8.77
N ASN A 63 -6.29 -2.11 -9.57
CA ASN A 63 -6.86 -3.41 -9.21
C ASN A 63 -6.00 -4.08 -8.13
N PRO A 64 -6.59 -4.58 -7.02
CA PRO A 64 -5.85 -5.32 -6.00
C PRO A 64 -4.98 -6.46 -6.54
N ALA A 65 -5.42 -7.12 -7.62
CA ALA A 65 -4.63 -8.17 -8.27
C ALA A 65 -3.29 -7.65 -8.85
N GLU A 66 -3.22 -6.39 -9.27
CA GLU A 66 -1.99 -5.73 -9.75
C GLU A 66 -1.04 -5.41 -8.59
N LEU A 67 -1.56 -5.29 -7.37
CA LEU A 67 -0.79 -5.00 -6.16
C LEU A 67 -0.33 -6.26 -5.43
N GLN A 68 -0.83 -7.44 -5.80
CA GLN A 68 -0.54 -8.70 -5.11
C GLN A 68 0.97 -8.97 -4.98
N THR A 69 1.75 -8.66 -6.00
CA THR A 69 3.22 -8.84 -5.95
C THR A 69 3.85 -7.95 -4.87
N ARG A 70 3.44 -6.68 -4.79
CA ARG A 70 3.93 -5.73 -3.79
C ARG A 70 3.47 -6.06 -2.39
N ALA A 71 2.21 -6.45 -2.23
CA ALA A 71 1.67 -6.94 -0.96
C ALA A 71 2.47 -8.16 -0.47
N ASN A 72 2.80 -9.11 -1.37
CA ASN A 72 3.64 -10.26 -1.02
C ASN A 72 5.07 -9.86 -0.62
N GLN A 73 5.65 -8.85 -1.26
CA GLN A 73 6.98 -8.36 -0.90
C GLN A 73 6.97 -7.72 0.50
N LEU A 74 5.94 -6.91 0.82
CA LEU A 74 5.79 -6.34 2.16
C LEU A 74 5.56 -7.42 3.22
N ALA A 75 4.70 -8.41 2.94
CA ALA A 75 4.52 -9.57 3.82
C ALA A 75 5.84 -10.29 4.07
N HIS A 76 6.61 -10.54 3.02
CA HIS A 76 7.86 -11.26 3.13
C HIS A 76 8.87 -10.49 3.99
N TYR A 77 8.99 -9.18 3.79
CA TYR A 77 9.82 -8.33 4.62
C TYR A 77 9.37 -8.38 6.09
N ALA A 78 8.09 -8.17 6.40
CA ALA A 78 7.59 -8.20 7.77
C ALA A 78 7.83 -9.56 8.46
N LEU A 79 7.61 -10.68 7.76
CA LEU A 79 7.93 -12.01 8.30
C LEU A 79 9.42 -12.18 8.60
N GLN A 80 10.32 -11.62 7.76
CA GLN A 80 11.76 -11.66 8.00
C GLN A 80 12.18 -10.84 9.23
N GLN A 81 11.45 -9.77 9.55
CA GLN A 81 11.66 -8.98 10.76
C GLN A 81 11.04 -9.62 12.02
N GLY A 82 10.34 -10.74 11.87
CA GLY A 82 9.81 -11.52 12.99
C GLY A 82 8.35 -11.25 13.33
N TYR A 83 7.61 -10.55 12.47
CA TYR A 83 6.15 -10.42 12.61
C TYR A 83 5.51 -11.79 12.40
N ASP A 84 4.46 -12.08 13.17
CA ASP A 84 3.68 -13.29 12.97
C ASP A 84 2.69 -13.15 11.81
N GLN A 85 2.11 -14.29 11.40
CA GLN A 85 1.15 -14.32 10.30
C GLN A 85 -0.07 -13.42 10.54
N HIS A 86 -0.56 -13.33 11.79
CA HIS A 86 -1.73 -12.53 12.12
C HIS A 86 -1.42 -11.04 12.03
N GLN A 87 -0.25 -10.60 12.48
CA GLN A 87 0.22 -9.23 12.33
C GLN A 87 0.38 -8.84 10.86
N VAL A 88 0.92 -9.74 10.03
CA VAL A 88 1.05 -9.51 8.58
C VAL A 88 -0.30 -9.49 7.88
N GLU A 89 -1.22 -10.37 8.26
CA GLU A 89 -2.60 -10.34 7.77
C GLU A 89 -3.28 -9.01 8.11
N ASN A 90 -3.14 -8.54 9.36
CA ASN A 90 -3.68 -7.26 9.81
C ASN A 90 -3.08 -6.09 9.01
N LEU A 91 -1.75 -6.09 8.83
CA LEU A 91 -1.02 -5.09 8.04
C LEU A 91 -1.52 -5.02 6.59
N LEU A 92 -1.82 -6.17 5.98
CA LEU A 92 -2.25 -6.28 4.58
C LEU A 92 -3.76 -6.41 4.41
N THR A 93 -4.55 -6.20 5.47
CA THR A 93 -6.00 -6.08 5.33
C THR A 93 -6.28 -4.76 4.62
N MET A 94 -6.21 -4.77 3.28
CA MET A 94 -6.55 -3.69 2.36
C MET A 94 -8.07 -3.42 2.38
N ARG A 95 -8.67 -3.33 3.56
CA ARG A 95 -10.08 -2.99 3.73
C ARG A 95 -10.19 -1.49 3.61
N PRO A 96 -11.02 -0.96 2.70
CA PRO A 96 -11.26 0.48 2.63
C PRO A 96 -11.71 0.94 4.01
N ASN A 97 -10.92 1.82 4.61
CA ASN A 97 -11.21 2.39 5.91
C ASN A 97 -12.56 3.12 5.86
N PRO A 98 -13.65 2.57 6.45
CA PRO A 98 -14.97 3.16 6.28
C PRO A 98 -15.09 4.52 7.01
N ASN A 99 -14.11 4.90 7.84
CA ASN A 99 -14.19 6.08 8.70
C ASN A 99 -12.86 6.86 8.86
N GLY A 100 -11.81 6.59 8.06
CA GLY A 100 -10.53 7.31 8.15
C GLY A 100 -9.79 7.21 9.50
N LYS A 101 -10.18 6.28 10.38
CA LYS A 101 -9.55 6.08 11.69
C LYS A 101 -9.25 4.60 11.87
N ARG A 102 -8.02 4.19 11.60
CA ARG A 102 -7.50 2.93 12.13
C ARG A 102 -7.42 3.12 13.66
N LEU A 103 -8.15 2.29 14.39
CA LEU A 103 -8.13 2.30 15.84
C LEU A 103 -6.70 1.97 16.28
N GLN A 104 -6.04 2.93 16.95
CA GLN A 104 -4.91 2.61 17.83
C GLN A 104 -5.44 1.58 18.82
N ASN A 105 -4.99 0.35 18.70
CA ASN A 105 -5.20 -0.63 19.75
C ASN A 105 -4.12 -0.38 20.81
N ASP A 106 -4.57 0.08 21.98
CA ASP A 106 -3.82 0.07 23.25
C ASP A 106 -3.39 -1.35 23.65
#